data_AF-A0A139TUJ6-F1
#
_entry.id   AF-A0A139TUJ6-F1
#
_cell.length_a   1.000
_cell.length_b   1.000
_cell.length_c   1.000
_cell.angle_alpha   90.00
_cell.angle_beta   90.00
_cell.angle_gamma   90.00
#
_symmetry.space_group_name_H-M   'P 1'
#
loop_
_entity.id
_entity.type
_entity.pdbx_description
1 polymer ?
#
loop_
_entity_poly.entity_id
_entity_poly.type
_entity_poly.pdbx_seq_one_letter_code
_entity_poly.pdbx_strand_id
1 'polypeptide(L)'
;MQTLIDARNEARRGAFARQMLIWDEVIYSDGMLGMLYSRMIESVSMQGWKIDAANDSAEAQAQKAALEDFYNSINGLQTAFGQLASAVFYGYAHLQFVEDAWGRRFEFIPQRYWVRPGELNNWQFNPQVHIGVDTGESVEDEILVVMEHPYPILFPASRASFERNHAKITWDNHMDRYGSAPVIITAPKDASAAVMDALERACDELKSGASVVLPPGCTAEPLKASAINENYFLSRVNLADKDQVRFVMAGTLTVLNESGSGTLAGSAHTDSWNSVVSAVCSKVA
;
A
#
# COMPACT_ATOMS: atom_id res chain seq x y z
N MET A 1 -13.79 -6.48 2.70
CA MET A 1 -14.17 -5.47 1.67
C MET A 1 -15.20 -4.48 2.20
N GLN A 2 -16.24 -4.90 2.93
CA GLN A 2 -17.23 -3.99 3.55
C GLN A 2 -16.58 -2.88 4.41
N THR A 3 -15.64 -3.23 5.28
CA THR A 3 -14.90 -2.27 6.13
C THR A 3 -14.22 -1.14 5.36
N LEU A 4 -13.69 -1.41 4.15
CA LEU A 4 -13.07 -0.39 3.30
C LEU A 4 -14.10 0.56 2.69
N ILE A 5 -15.27 0.02 2.32
CA ILE A 5 -16.37 0.81 1.78
C ILE A 5 -16.91 1.73 2.88
N ASP A 6 -17.10 1.21 4.09
CA ASP A 6 -17.57 1.99 5.24
C ASP A 6 -16.56 3.09 5.61
N ALA A 7 -15.27 2.76 5.69
CA ALA A 7 -14.20 3.73 5.93
C ALA A 7 -14.17 4.84 4.86
N ARG A 8 -14.36 4.48 3.59
CA ARG A 8 -14.45 5.47 2.50
C ARG A 8 -15.68 6.36 2.64
N ASN A 9 -16.82 5.81 3.01
CA ASN A 9 -18.05 6.58 3.20
C ASN A 9 -17.96 7.53 4.41
N GLU A 10 -17.26 7.15 5.47
CA GLU A 10 -16.88 8.03 6.58
C GLU A 10 -15.95 9.16 6.09
N ALA A 11 -14.88 8.82 5.37
CA ALA A 11 -13.92 9.78 4.83
C ALA A 11 -14.57 10.81 3.90
N ARG A 12 -15.53 10.41 3.05
CA ARG A 12 -16.27 11.33 2.17
C ARG A 12 -17.07 12.40 2.93
N ARG A 13 -17.34 12.20 4.22
CA ARG A 13 -18.01 13.19 5.08
C ARG A 13 -17.01 14.03 5.89
N GLY A 14 -15.72 13.73 5.84
CA GLY A 14 -14.69 14.41 6.61
C GLY A 14 -14.05 13.58 7.73
N ALA A 15 -14.59 12.39 8.00
CA ALA A 15 -14.10 11.50 9.05
C ALA A 15 -13.03 10.55 8.52
N PHE A 16 -11.78 11.03 8.44
CA PHE A 16 -10.71 10.30 7.76
C PHE A 16 -10.03 9.22 8.62
N ALA A 17 -10.06 9.33 9.95
CA ALA A 17 -9.25 8.53 10.87
C ALA A 17 -9.26 7.01 10.57
N ARG A 18 -10.44 6.39 10.37
CA ARG A 18 -10.54 4.96 10.06
C ARG A 18 -9.84 4.59 8.76
N GLN A 19 -10.06 5.37 7.71
CA GLN A 19 -9.46 5.13 6.39
C GLN A 19 -7.93 5.25 6.47
N MET A 20 -7.44 6.28 7.17
CA MET A 20 -6.00 6.51 7.32
C MET A 20 -5.33 5.38 8.12
N LEU A 21 -5.95 4.89 9.19
CA LEU A 21 -5.42 3.76 9.96
C LEU A 21 -5.37 2.46 9.16
N ILE A 22 -6.40 2.18 8.34
CA ILE A 22 -6.38 1.01 7.45
C ILE A 22 -5.24 1.13 6.43
N TRP A 23 -5.04 2.33 5.89
CA TRP A 23 -4.00 2.61 4.91
C TRP A 23 -2.59 2.54 5.50
N ASP A 24 -2.39 3.02 6.73
CA ASP A 24 -1.15 2.87 7.50
C ASP A 24 -0.81 1.38 7.66
N GLU A 25 -1.79 0.55 8.03
CA GLU A 25 -1.61 -0.92 8.16
C GLU A 25 -1.31 -1.59 6.81
N VAL A 26 -1.96 -1.16 5.73
CA VAL A 26 -1.68 -1.68 4.38
C VAL A 26 -0.26 -1.34 3.95
N ILE A 27 0.20 -0.10 4.14
CA ILE A 27 1.59 0.30 3.82
C ILE A 27 2.59 -0.49 4.67
N TYR A 28 2.29 -0.70 5.95
CA TYR A 28 3.16 -1.43 6.87
C TYR A 28 3.27 -2.93 6.53
N SER A 29 2.14 -3.57 6.23
CA SER A 29 2.07 -5.02 6.00
C SER A 29 2.35 -5.44 4.56
N ASP A 30 2.15 -4.55 3.58
CA ASP A 30 2.40 -4.80 2.16
C ASP A 30 3.76 -4.25 1.73
N GLY A 31 4.78 -5.13 1.73
CA GLY A 31 6.15 -4.73 1.38
C GLY A 31 6.30 -4.05 0.02
N MET A 32 5.46 -4.36 -0.98
CA MET A 32 5.49 -3.70 -2.28
C MET A 32 4.97 -2.26 -2.18
N LEU A 33 3.81 -2.06 -1.54
CA LEU A 33 3.25 -0.73 -1.36
C LEU A 33 4.10 0.13 -0.43
N GLY A 34 4.63 -0.44 0.65
CA GLY A 34 5.56 0.25 1.54
C GLY A 34 6.80 0.73 0.81
N MET A 35 7.40 -0.11 -0.04
CA MET A 35 8.54 0.29 -0.86
C MET A 35 8.18 1.40 -1.86
N LEU A 36 7.05 1.29 -2.56
CA LEU A 36 6.61 2.32 -3.53
C LEU A 36 6.32 3.66 -2.85
N TYR A 37 5.71 3.63 -1.67
CA TYR A 37 5.45 4.81 -0.84
C TYR A 37 6.76 5.50 -0.42
N SER A 38 7.68 4.76 0.19
CA SER A 38 8.98 5.29 0.62
C SER A 38 9.78 5.83 -0.56
N ARG A 39 9.81 5.09 -1.68
CA ARG A 39 10.56 5.49 -2.87
C ARG A 39 10.06 6.81 -3.46
N MET A 40 8.76 7.05 -3.44
CA MET A 40 8.18 8.32 -3.89
C MET A 40 8.63 9.49 -3.01
N ILE A 41 8.48 9.35 -1.70
CA ILE A 41 8.88 10.38 -0.72
C ILE A 41 10.36 10.70 -0.83
N GLU A 42 11.21 9.67 -0.90
CA GLU A 42 12.66 9.83 -1.07
C GLU A 42 12.98 10.53 -2.40
N SER A 43 12.34 10.12 -3.49
CA SER A 43 12.64 10.69 -4.81
C SER A 43 12.26 12.16 -4.92
N VAL A 44 11.16 12.58 -4.27
CA VAL A 44 10.77 13.99 -4.16
C VAL A 44 11.70 14.74 -3.21
N SER A 45 12.06 14.15 -2.06
CA SER A 45 13.00 14.76 -1.11
C SER A 45 14.37 15.04 -1.73
N MET A 46 14.81 14.18 -2.65
CA MET A 46 16.09 14.32 -3.35
C MET A 46 16.07 15.36 -4.47
N GLN A 47 14.91 15.88 -4.86
CA GLN A 47 14.86 16.93 -5.88
C GLN A 47 15.42 18.24 -5.34
N GLY A 48 16.21 18.92 -6.17
CA GLY A 48 16.61 20.29 -5.90
C GLY A 48 15.41 21.23 -6.02
N TRP A 49 15.45 22.34 -5.28
CA TRP A 49 14.51 23.44 -5.44
C TRP A 49 15.26 24.67 -5.93
N LYS A 50 14.53 25.56 -6.61
CA LYS A 50 15.03 26.86 -7.05
C LYS A 50 13.89 27.87 -7.03
N ILE A 51 14.23 29.13 -6.82
CA ILE A 51 13.29 30.24 -6.90
C ILE A 51 13.65 31.04 -8.13
N ASP A 52 12.72 31.11 -9.08
CA ASP A 52 12.88 31.93 -10.28
C ASP A 52 12.27 33.31 -10.02
N ALA A 53 12.96 34.37 -10.43
CA ALA A 53 12.42 35.72 -10.36
C ALA A 53 11.29 35.86 -11.38
N ALA A 54 10.25 36.62 -11.04
CA ALA A 54 9.12 36.84 -11.95
C ALA A 54 9.51 37.58 -13.24
N ASN A 55 10.58 38.39 -13.19
CA ASN A 55 11.16 39.13 -14.31
C ASN A 55 12.56 39.67 -13.93
N ASP A 56 13.19 40.43 -14.83
CA ASP A 56 14.54 40.98 -14.67
C ASP A 56 14.61 42.32 -13.90
N SER A 57 13.51 42.80 -13.30
CA SER A 57 13.52 44.02 -12.49
C SER A 57 14.35 43.86 -11.22
N ALA A 58 14.91 44.96 -10.72
CA ALA A 58 15.68 44.96 -9.47
C ALA A 58 14.82 44.50 -8.29
N GLU A 59 13.53 44.86 -8.28
CA GLU A 59 12.56 44.47 -7.28
C GLU A 59 12.31 42.96 -7.28
N ALA A 60 12.14 42.34 -8.47
CA ALA A 60 11.94 40.90 -8.59
C ALA A 60 13.19 40.10 -8.16
N GLN A 61 14.38 40.61 -8.47
CA GLN A 61 15.63 39.99 -8.00
C GLN A 61 15.81 40.12 -6.47
N ALA A 62 15.42 41.26 -5.90
CA ALA A 62 15.43 41.44 -4.44
C ALA A 62 14.42 40.51 -3.74
N GLN A 63 13.22 40.33 -4.30
CA GLN A 63 12.24 39.36 -3.80
C GLN A 63 12.75 37.93 -3.88
N LYS A 64 13.35 37.54 -5.01
CA LYS A 64 13.99 36.23 -5.17
C LYS A 64 15.03 36.00 -4.08
N ALA A 65 15.97 36.94 -3.89
CA ALA A 65 17.02 36.80 -2.88
C ALA A 65 16.45 36.66 -1.46
N ALA A 66 15.44 37.47 -1.11
CA ALA A 66 14.78 37.38 0.19
C ALA A 66 14.08 36.03 0.42
N LEU A 67 13.42 35.49 -0.60
CA LEU A 67 12.81 34.17 -0.54
C LEU A 67 13.86 33.06 -0.46
N GLU A 68 14.95 33.14 -1.24
CA GLU A 68 16.05 32.18 -1.17
C GLU A 68 16.66 32.15 0.23
N ASP A 69 16.94 33.31 0.83
CA ASP A 69 17.42 33.43 2.21
C ASP A 69 16.43 32.82 3.21
N PHE A 70 15.13 33.08 3.04
CA PHE A 70 14.09 32.50 3.89
C PHE A 70 14.06 30.97 3.80
N TYR A 71 13.95 30.40 2.60
CA TYR A 71 13.86 28.94 2.43
C TYR A 71 15.17 28.22 2.80
N ASN A 72 16.34 28.85 2.56
CA ASN A 72 17.63 28.32 3.04
C ASN A 72 17.73 28.31 4.58
N SER A 73 16.98 29.17 5.28
CA SER A 73 16.92 29.17 6.75
C SER A 73 16.03 28.08 7.35
N ILE A 74 15.25 27.36 6.52
CA ILE A 74 14.32 26.33 6.99
C ILE A 74 15.04 24.99 7.14
N ASN A 75 15.06 24.48 8.36
CA ASN A 75 15.62 23.18 8.68
C ASN A 75 14.78 22.06 8.06
N GLY A 76 15.43 21.17 7.30
CA GLY A 76 14.79 19.97 6.74
C GLY A 76 13.78 20.22 5.61
N LEU A 77 13.86 21.37 4.91
CA LEU A 77 12.93 21.74 3.84
C LEU A 77 12.71 20.64 2.79
N GLN A 78 13.79 20.01 2.32
CA GLN A 78 13.73 18.91 1.34
C GLN A 78 12.94 17.71 1.87
N THR A 79 13.16 17.32 3.13
CA THR A 79 12.40 16.25 3.76
C THR A 79 10.92 16.61 3.86
N ALA A 80 10.60 17.86 4.19
CA ALA A 80 9.22 18.34 4.25
C ALA A 80 8.52 18.28 2.88
N PHE A 81 9.20 18.68 1.80
CA PHE A 81 8.70 18.51 0.42
C PHE A 81 8.46 17.04 0.06
N GLY A 82 9.35 16.15 0.48
CA GLY A 82 9.13 14.71 0.36
C GLY A 82 7.86 14.24 1.06
N GLN A 83 7.61 14.72 2.27
CA GLN A 83 6.41 14.34 3.03
C GLN A 83 5.11 14.82 2.37
N LEU A 84 5.11 15.97 1.66
CA LEU A 84 3.95 16.39 0.87
C LEU A 84 3.58 15.38 -0.22
N ALA A 85 4.56 14.64 -0.76
CA ALA A 85 4.31 13.59 -1.76
C ALA A 85 3.40 12.46 -1.24
N SER A 86 3.29 12.29 0.09
CA SER A 86 2.33 11.35 0.69
C SER A 86 0.88 11.67 0.31
N ALA A 87 0.56 12.91 -0.08
CA ALA A 87 -0.75 13.29 -0.60
C ALA A 87 -1.16 12.47 -1.82
N VAL A 88 -0.22 12.04 -2.67
CA VAL A 88 -0.53 11.19 -3.83
C VAL A 88 -1.11 9.83 -3.40
N PHE A 89 -0.66 9.33 -2.25
CA PHE A 89 -1.12 8.07 -1.68
C PHE A 89 -2.39 8.24 -0.85
N TYR A 90 -2.40 9.22 0.05
CA TYR A 90 -3.45 9.42 1.05
C TYR A 90 -4.55 10.42 0.63
N GLY A 91 -4.35 11.14 -0.47
CA GLY A 91 -5.29 12.14 -0.97
C GLY A 91 -5.02 13.54 -0.43
N TYR A 92 -4.26 13.66 0.66
CA TYR A 92 -3.79 14.94 1.17
C TYR A 92 -2.54 14.77 2.05
N ALA A 93 -1.82 15.86 2.27
CA ALA A 93 -0.72 15.96 3.23
C ALA A 93 -0.67 17.38 3.80
N HIS A 94 -0.26 17.49 5.07
CA HIS A 94 -0.15 18.75 5.78
C HIS A 94 1.26 18.93 6.33
N LEU A 95 1.79 20.13 6.15
CA LEU A 95 2.94 20.61 6.90
C LEU A 95 2.50 21.81 7.74
N GLN A 96 2.96 21.87 8.99
CA GLN A 96 2.82 23.04 9.85
C GLN A 96 4.14 23.80 9.90
N PHE A 97 4.11 25.10 9.60
CA PHE A 97 5.25 25.98 9.82
C PHE A 97 5.43 26.24 11.32
N VAL A 98 6.63 26.01 11.82
CA VAL A 98 7.00 26.24 13.22
C VAL A 98 8.27 27.08 13.26
N GLU A 99 8.23 28.17 14.02
CA GLU A 99 9.39 29.00 14.34
C GLU A 99 9.51 29.12 15.86
N ASP A 100 10.55 28.50 16.41
CA ASP A 100 10.83 28.48 17.85
C ASP A 100 12.35 28.59 18.13
N ALA A 101 12.77 28.29 19.36
CA ALA A 101 14.18 28.35 19.77
C ALA A 101 15.10 27.42 18.97
N TRP A 102 14.57 26.40 18.28
CA TRP A 102 15.32 25.47 17.43
C TRP A 102 15.34 25.90 15.95
N GLY A 103 14.76 27.06 15.64
CA GLY A 103 14.73 27.65 14.30
C GLY A 103 13.44 27.38 13.55
N ARG A 104 13.47 27.64 12.24
CA ARG A 104 12.32 27.48 11.33
C ARG A 104 12.29 26.09 10.75
N ARG A 105 11.11 25.47 10.72
CA ARG A 105 10.90 24.16 10.10
C ARG A 105 9.47 23.99 9.64
N PHE A 106 9.27 23.00 8.78
CA PHE A 106 7.97 22.46 8.47
C PHE A 106 7.82 21.09 9.13
N GLU A 107 6.84 20.95 10.03
CA GLU A 107 6.52 19.70 10.69
C GLU A 107 5.43 18.95 9.92
N PHE A 108 5.70 17.69 9.57
CA PHE A 108 4.69 16.83 8.96
C PHE A 108 3.75 16.29 10.02
N ILE A 109 2.45 16.51 9.80
CA ILE A 109 1.39 15.98 10.67
C ILE A 109 0.66 14.87 9.91
N PRO A 110 0.73 13.61 10.38
CA PRO A 110 0.12 12.48 9.69
C PRO A 110 -1.37 12.66 9.41
N GLN A 111 -1.82 12.14 8.27
CA GLN A 111 -3.16 12.35 7.72
C GLN A 111 -4.28 11.96 8.68
N ARG A 112 -4.05 10.94 9.52
CA ARG A 112 -5.03 10.43 10.50
C ARG A 112 -5.44 11.46 11.57
N TYR A 113 -4.66 12.51 11.80
CA TYR A 113 -4.99 13.57 12.75
C TYR A 113 -5.85 14.68 12.15
N TRP A 114 -6.19 14.60 10.86
CA TRP A 114 -6.96 15.63 10.19
C TRP A 114 -8.40 15.18 9.95
N VAL A 115 -9.32 16.11 10.09
CA VAL A 115 -10.73 15.99 9.72
C VAL A 115 -11.15 17.22 8.94
N ARG A 116 -12.19 17.11 8.11
CA ARG A 116 -12.67 18.23 7.29
C ARG A 116 -14.18 18.11 7.10
N PRO A 117 -15.01 18.87 7.83
CA PRO A 117 -16.46 18.69 7.81
C PRO A 117 -17.04 19.12 6.46
N GLY A 118 -17.06 18.23 5.48
CA GLY A 118 -17.37 18.57 4.08
C GLY A 118 -16.16 19.10 3.29
N GLU A 119 -16.17 18.82 1.98
CA GLU A 119 -15.02 18.99 1.09
C GLU A 119 -14.58 20.45 0.87
N LEU A 120 -15.42 21.44 1.17
CA LEU A 120 -15.10 22.86 0.96
C LEU A 120 -14.80 23.63 2.25
N ASN A 121 -14.92 22.98 3.41
CA ASN A 121 -14.68 23.63 4.70
C ASN A 121 -13.19 23.58 5.08
N ASN A 122 -12.82 24.32 6.12
CA ASN A 122 -11.44 24.35 6.59
C ASN A 122 -11.02 23.02 7.23
N TRP A 123 -9.73 22.72 7.14
CA TRP A 123 -9.14 21.58 7.82
C TRP A 123 -9.17 21.79 9.33
N GLN A 124 -9.45 20.73 10.06
CA GLN A 124 -9.55 20.72 11.51
C GLN A 124 -8.71 19.59 12.10
N PHE A 125 -8.26 19.78 13.33
CA PHE A 125 -7.35 18.87 14.00
C PHE A 125 -8.10 17.92 14.96
N ASN A 126 -7.84 16.63 14.82
CA ASN A 126 -8.36 15.54 15.65
C ASN A 126 -7.18 14.88 16.37
N PRO A 127 -6.67 15.48 17.46
CA PRO A 127 -5.43 15.06 18.13
C PRO A 127 -5.48 13.63 18.66
N GLN A 128 -6.67 13.14 19.01
CA GLN A 128 -6.87 11.82 19.58
C GLN A 128 -7.22 10.75 18.53
N VAL A 129 -7.31 11.14 17.25
CA VAL A 129 -7.64 10.23 16.13
C VAL A 129 -8.96 9.49 16.39
N HIS A 130 -9.97 10.19 16.93
CA HIS A 130 -11.29 9.59 17.17
C HIS A 130 -11.92 9.15 15.84
N ILE A 131 -12.26 7.86 15.76
CA ILE A 131 -12.89 7.26 14.58
C ILE A 131 -14.35 7.74 14.46
N GLY A 132 -14.77 8.05 13.23
CA GLY A 132 -16.14 8.45 12.92
C GLY A 132 -16.45 9.92 13.22
N VAL A 133 -15.46 10.69 13.68
CA VAL A 133 -15.56 12.13 13.92
C VAL A 133 -15.13 12.89 12.67
N ASP A 134 -15.98 13.81 12.20
CA ASP A 134 -15.76 14.67 11.02
C ASP A 134 -15.49 16.14 11.37
N THR A 135 -15.55 16.51 12.65
CA THR A 135 -15.23 17.85 13.17
C THR A 135 -14.14 17.79 14.24
N GLY A 136 -13.25 18.77 14.28
CA GLY A 136 -12.14 18.85 15.23
C GLY A 136 -11.88 20.26 15.71
N GLU A 137 -10.70 20.45 16.28
CA GLU A 137 -10.19 21.75 16.71
C GLU A 137 -9.86 22.62 15.49
N SER A 138 -10.13 23.92 15.58
CA SER A 138 -9.75 24.86 14.52
C SER A 138 -8.23 24.97 14.45
N VAL A 139 -7.70 25.10 13.24
CA VAL A 139 -6.28 25.39 13.01
C VAL A 139 -6.15 26.74 12.32
N GLU A 140 -5.03 27.43 12.57
CA GLU A 140 -4.68 28.66 11.87
C GLU A 140 -4.21 28.29 10.45
N ASP A 141 -4.91 28.81 9.44
CA ASP A 141 -4.64 28.45 8.04
C ASP A 141 -3.29 29.03 7.57
N GLU A 142 -2.84 30.14 8.16
CA GLU A 142 -1.62 30.86 7.78
C GLU A 142 -0.33 30.08 8.02
N ILE A 143 -0.37 29.08 8.92
CA ILE A 143 0.78 28.24 9.25
C ILE A 143 0.71 26.85 8.60
N LEU A 144 -0.34 26.57 7.82
CA LEU A 144 -0.52 25.27 7.18
C LEU A 144 -0.21 25.32 5.69
N VAL A 145 0.65 24.39 5.26
CA VAL A 145 0.82 24.04 3.86
C VAL A 145 0.08 22.74 3.60
N VAL A 146 -0.88 22.79 2.67
CA VAL A 146 -1.72 21.64 2.32
C VAL A 146 -1.50 21.27 0.87
N MET A 147 -1.20 19.99 0.62
CA MET A 147 -1.24 19.41 -0.71
C MET A 147 -2.43 18.46 -0.80
N GLU A 148 -3.31 18.66 -1.77
CA GLU A 148 -4.46 17.79 -2.03
C GLU A 148 -4.28 17.01 -3.33
N HIS A 149 -4.81 15.79 -3.34
CA HIS A 149 -4.79 14.89 -4.47
C HIS A 149 -6.16 14.20 -4.63
N PRO A 150 -6.90 14.46 -5.73
CA PRO A 150 -8.28 14.00 -5.86
C PRO A 150 -8.43 12.47 -6.01
N TYR A 151 -7.37 11.77 -6.42
CA TYR A 151 -7.41 10.34 -6.74
C TYR A 151 -6.35 9.54 -5.95
N PRO A 152 -6.52 9.39 -4.61
CA PRO A 152 -5.53 8.73 -3.77
C PRO A 152 -5.24 7.29 -4.23
N ILE A 153 -3.95 6.97 -4.39
CA ILE A 153 -3.49 5.65 -4.85
C ILE A 153 -3.87 4.54 -3.86
N LEU A 154 -3.87 4.81 -2.55
CA LEU A 154 -4.12 3.78 -1.54
C LEU A 154 -5.54 3.21 -1.62
N PHE A 155 -6.49 3.94 -2.20
CA PHE A 155 -7.84 3.40 -2.38
C PHE A 155 -7.87 2.17 -3.31
N PRO A 156 -7.48 2.25 -4.59
CA PRO A 156 -7.41 1.07 -5.45
C PRO A 156 -6.27 0.11 -5.06
N ALA A 157 -5.15 0.61 -4.54
CA ALA A 157 -4.02 -0.25 -4.16
C ALA A 157 -4.30 -1.15 -2.95
N SER A 158 -5.03 -0.64 -1.95
CA SER A 158 -5.45 -1.46 -0.80
C SER A 158 -6.35 -2.61 -1.25
N ARG A 159 -7.29 -2.37 -2.18
CA ARG A 159 -8.11 -3.43 -2.76
C ARG A 159 -7.26 -4.52 -3.42
N ALA A 160 -6.30 -4.13 -4.26
CA ALA A 160 -5.39 -5.08 -4.90
C ALA A 160 -4.57 -5.88 -3.85
N SER A 161 -4.12 -5.21 -2.79
CA SER A 161 -3.40 -5.86 -1.68
C SER A 161 -4.24 -6.96 -1.00
N PHE A 162 -5.49 -6.66 -0.67
CA PHE A 162 -6.39 -7.66 -0.06
C PHE A 162 -6.71 -8.81 -1.00
N GLU A 163 -6.94 -8.53 -2.30
CA GLU A 163 -7.17 -9.57 -3.31
C GLU A 163 -5.96 -10.50 -3.45
N ARG A 164 -4.74 -9.94 -3.41
CA ARG A 164 -3.49 -10.71 -3.40
C ARG A 164 -3.35 -11.57 -2.16
N ASN A 165 -3.57 -11.01 -0.97
CA ASN A 165 -3.43 -11.74 0.29
C ASN A 165 -4.45 -12.88 0.39
N HIS A 166 -5.69 -12.65 -0.07
CA HIS A 166 -6.69 -13.71 -0.19
C HIS A 166 -6.25 -14.83 -1.14
N ALA A 167 -5.68 -14.48 -2.30
CA ALA A 167 -5.17 -15.47 -3.24
C ALA A 167 -4.03 -16.30 -2.65
N LYS A 168 -3.10 -15.69 -1.89
CA LYS A 168 -2.02 -16.38 -1.17
C LYS A 168 -2.57 -17.35 -0.12
N ILE A 169 -3.46 -16.90 0.76
CA ILE A 169 -4.07 -17.76 1.79
C ILE A 169 -4.82 -18.93 1.15
N THR A 170 -5.56 -18.68 0.05
CA THR A 170 -6.28 -19.74 -0.66
C THR A 170 -5.32 -20.75 -1.28
N TRP A 171 -4.20 -20.27 -1.83
CA TRP A 171 -3.14 -21.12 -2.35
C TRP A 171 -2.48 -21.96 -1.26
N ASP A 172 -2.15 -21.36 -0.12
CA ASP A 172 -1.55 -22.07 1.02
C ASP A 172 -2.50 -23.15 1.54
N ASN A 173 -3.78 -22.83 1.73
CA ASN A 173 -4.82 -23.81 2.12
C ASN A 173 -4.97 -24.94 1.07
N HIS A 174 -4.83 -24.61 -0.21
CA HIS A 174 -4.89 -25.58 -1.29
C HIS A 174 -3.67 -26.52 -1.25
N MET A 175 -2.47 -25.98 -1.04
CA MET A 175 -1.24 -26.74 -0.90
C MET A 175 -1.25 -27.61 0.36
N ASP A 176 -1.77 -27.13 1.49
CA ASP A 176 -1.92 -27.93 2.70
C ASP A 176 -2.84 -29.14 2.49
N ARG A 177 -3.91 -28.98 1.70
CA ARG A 177 -4.88 -30.04 1.43
C ARG A 177 -4.41 -31.03 0.36
N TYR A 178 -3.84 -30.53 -0.74
CA TYR A 178 -3.59 -31.31 -1.96
C TYR A 178 -2.12 -31.42 -2.35
N GLY A 179 -1.24 -30.63 -1.75
CA GLY A 179 0.21 -30.67 -2.02
C GLY A 179 0.89 -31.91 -1.44
N SER A 180 0.25 -32.61 -0.51
CA SER A 180 0.70 -33.90 0.01
C SER A 180 -0.07 -35.06 -0.61
N ALA A 181 0.63 -36.15 -0.95
CA ALA A 181 -0.02 -37.35 -1.44
C ALA A 181 -0.98 -37.92 -0.38
N PRO A 182 -2.20 -38.34 -0.76
CA PRO A 182 -3.12 -38.99 0.16
C PRO A 182 -2.56 -40.34 0.61
N VAL A 183 -2.76 -40.66 1.88
CA VAL A 183 -2.46 -42.00 2.40
C VAL A 183 -3.74 -42.83 2.34
N ILE A 184 -3.74 -43.86 1.49
CA ILE A 184 -4.83 -44.83 1.39
C ILE A 184 -4.33 -46.15 1.94
N ILE A 185 -4.93 -46.61 3.03
CA ILE A 185 -4.62 -47.93 3.61
C ILE A 185 -5.78 -48.87 3.34
N THR A 186 -5.51 -49.95 2.60
CA THR A 186 -6.51 -51.01 2.37
C THR A 186 -6.44 -52.03 3.49
N ALA A 187 -7.54 -52.21 4.21
CA ALA A 187 -7.60 -53.18 5.30
C ALA A 187 -7.52 -54.63 4.77
N PRO A 188 -6.80 -55.54 5.46
CA PRO A 188 -6.79 -56.96 5.16
C PRO A 188 -8.20 -57.58 5.23
N LYS A 189 -8.47 -58.59 4.40
CA LYS A 189 -9.78 -59.25 4.29
C LYS A 189 -10.35 -59.75 5.62
N ASP A 190 -9.47 -60.16 6.53
CA ASP A 190 -9.82 -60.74 7.84
C ASP A 190 -9.44 -59.80 9.00
N ALA A 191 -9.37 -58.49 8.77
CA ALA A 191 -9.01 -57.51 9.79
C ALA A 191 -10.05 -57.52 10.95
N SER A 192 -9.56 -57.66 12.17
CA SER A 192 -10.39 -57.52 13.38
C SER A 192 -10.70 -56.04 13.66
N ALA A 193 -11.68 -55.77 14.51
CA ALA A 193 -12.01 -54.40 14.93
C ALA A 193 -10.82 -53.66 15.55
N ALA A 194 -9.96 -54.37 16.30
CA ALA A 194 -8.75 -53.80 16.89
C ALA A 194 -7.68 -53.43 15.82
N VAL A 195 -7.62 -54.19 14.73
CA VAL A 195 -6.72 -53.88 13.60
C VAL A 195 -7.25 -52.68 12.83
N MET A 196 -8.57 -52.59 12.58
CA MET A 196 -9.17 -51.42 11.94
C MET A 196 -8.90 -50.13 12.72
N ASP A 197 -9.13 -50.14 14.02
CA ASP A 197 -8.88 -49.02 14.93
C ASP A 197 -7.37 -48.62 14.99
N ALA A 198 -6.46 -49.60 14.89
CA ALA A 198 -5.02 -49.30 14.78
C ALA A 198 -4.64 -48.68 13.43
N LEU A 199 -5.28 -49.10 12.33
CA LEU A 199 -5.06 -48.52 11.00
C LEU A 199 -5.62 -47.10 10.91
N GLU A 200 -6.77 -46.83 11.53
CA GLU A 200 -7.35 -45.49 11.60
C GLU A 200 -6.44 -44.53 12.37
N ARG A 201 -5.94 -44.95 13.54
CA ARG A 201 -4.93 -44.16 14.28
C ARG A 201 -3.66 -43.92 13.48
N ALA A 202 -3.15 -44.93 12.77
CA ALA A 202 -1.98 -44.76 11.92
C ALA A 202 -2.25 -43.77 10.76
N CYS A 203 -3.46 -43.77 10.21
CA CYS A 203 -3.89 -42.79 9.22
C CYS A 203 -3.96 -41.36 9.79
N ASP A 204 -4.40 -41.18 11.03
CA ASP A 204 -4.49 -39.89 11.71
C ASP A 204 -3.10 -39.33 12.11
N GLU A 205 -2.16 -40.20 12.48
CA GLU A 205 -0.76 -39.82 12.77
C GLU A 205 0.00 -39.40 11.51
N LEU A 206 -0.37 -39.96 10.36
CA LEU A 206 0.17 -39.57 9.06
C LEU A 206 -0.44 -38.22 8.66
N LYS A 207 0.33 -37.15 8.84
CA LYS A 207 -0.01 -35.74 8.51
C LYS A 207 -0.24 -35.51 7.00
N SER A 208 -1.20 -36.21 6.39
CA SER A 208 -1.63 -36.04 5.01
C SER A 208 -2.98 -35.31 4.98
N GLY A 209 -3.18 -34.43 4.00
CA GLY A 209 -4.41 -33.64 3.83
C GLY A 209 -5.67 -34.47 3.52
N ALA A 210 -5.49 -35.76 3.18
CA ALA A 210 -6.56 -36.73 2.99
C ALA A 210 -6.06 -38.17 3.27
N SER A 211 -6.18 -38.62 4.53
CA SER A 211 -5.95 -40.01 4.93
C SER A 211 -7.28 -40.77 5.01
N VAL A 212 -7.33 -42.01 4.52
CA VAL A 212 -8.52 -42.86 4.66
C VAL A 212 -8.16 -44.34 4.75
N VAL A 213 -8.85 -45.06 5.64
CA VAL A 213 -8.82 -46.53 5.71
C VAL A 213 -10.01 -47.08 4.93
N LEU A 214 -9.74 -47.99 3.99
CA LEU A 214 -10.77 -48.64 3.19
C LEU A 214 -11.08 -50.04 3.73
N PRO A 215 -12.37 -50.39 3.91
CA PRO A 215 -12.78 -51.75 4.20
C PRO A 215 -12.38 -52.73 3.08
N PRO A 216 -12.30 -54.04 3.39
CA PRO A 216 -11.97 -55.05 2.40
C PRO A 216 -12.90 -55.03 1.19
N GLY A 217 -12.33 -55.04 -0.02
CA GLY A 217 -13.09 -55.04 -1.28
C GLY A 217 -13.53 -53.65 -1.75
N CYS A 218 -13.27 -52.58 -0.99
CA CYS A 218 -13.49 -51.21 -1.46
C CYS A 218 -12.29 -50.70 -2.28
N THR A 219 -12.58 -49.89 -3.28
CA THR A 219 -11.58 -49.15 -4.07
C THR A 219 -11.80 -47.66 -3.90
N ALA A 220 -10.75 -46.92 -3.60
CA ALA A 220 -10.75 -45.47 -3.75
C ALA A 220 -9.70 -45.09 -4.79
N GLU A 221 -10.07 -44.21 -5.70
CA GLU A 221 -9.09 -43.49 -6.49
C GLU A 221 -8.73 -42.22 -5.74
N PRO A 222 -7.43 -41.94 -5.50
CA PRO A 222 -7.03 -40.65 -4.97
C PRO A 222 -7.56 -39.56 -5.90
N LEU A 223 -8.12 -38.50 -5.32
CA LEU A 223 -8.59 -37.36 -6.08
C LEU A 223 -7.40 -36.84 -6.89
N LYS A 224 -7.46 -36.96 -8.22
CA LYS A 224 -6.38 -36.54 -9.11
C LYS A 224 -6.28 -35.02 -9.03
N ALA A 225 -5.43 -34.52 -8.13
CA ALA A 225 -5.14 -33.08 -7.99
C ALA A 225 -4.58 -32.46 -9.29
N SER A 226 -4.16 -33.30 -10.25
CA SER A 226 -3.64 -32.93 -11.56
C SER A 226 -4.59 -32.12 -12.47
N ALA A 227 -5.83 -31.86 -12.05
CA ALA A 227 -6.77 -31.01 -12.80
C ALA A 227 -6.82 -29.55 -12.33
N ILE A 228 -6.21 -29.20 -11.19
CA ILE A 228 -6.14 -27.82 -10.71
C ILE A 228 -4.83 -27.21 -11.22
N ASN A 229 -4.96 -26.32 -12.19
CA ASN A 229 -3.82 -25.60 -12.73
C ASN A 229 -3.31 -24.59 -11.69
N GLU A 230 -2.18 -24.91 -11.07
CA GLU A 230 -1.47 -24.07 -10.08
C GLU A 230 -1.28 -22.61 -10.56
N ASN A 231 -1.24 -22.41 -11.88
CA ASN A 231 -1.09 -21.09 -12.50
C ASN A 231 -2.26 -20.13 -12.21
N TYR A 232 -3.46 -20.59 -11.84
CA TYR A 232 -4.60 -19.68 -11.61
C TYR A 232 -4.37 -18.73 -10.43
N PHE A 233 -3.87 -19.24 -9.29
CA PHE A 233 -3.61 -18.40 -8.10
C PHE A 233 -2.41 -17.49 -8.33
N LEU A 234 -1.34 -18.03 -8.91
CA LEU A 234 -0.15 -17.26 -9.25
C LEU A 234 -0.45 -16.13 -10.24
N SER A 235 -1.32 -16.36 -11.24
CA SER A 235 -1.77 -15.32 -12.17
C SER A 235 -2.50 -14.19 -11.44
N ARG A 236 -3.31 -14.52 -10.44
CA ARG A 236 -4.04 -13.52 -9.65
C ARG A 236 -3.11 -12.69 -8.76
N VAL A 237 -2.12 -13.33 -8.12
CA VAL A 237 -1.09 -12.65 -7.34
C VAL A 237 -0.27 -11.71 -8.23
N ASN A 238 0.21 -12.20 -9.37
CA ASN A 238 1.00 -11.43 -10.31
C ASN A 238 0.22 -10.25 -10.91
N LEU A 239 -1.09 -10.43 -11.17
CA LEU A 239 -1.94 -9.34 -11.65
C LEU A 239 -2.07 -8.25 -10.59
N ALA A 240 -2.32 -8.61 -9.33
CA ALA A 240 -2.44 -7.65 -8.24
C ALA A 240 -1.13 -6.87 -8.00
N ASP A 241 0.03 -7.52 -8.06
CA ASP A 241 1.32 -6.83 -7.96
C ASP A 241 1.54 -5.86 -9.12
N LYS A 242 1.17 -6.26 -10.35
CA LYS A 242 1.22 -5.37 -11.52
C LYS A 242 0.28 -4.18 -11.38
N ASP A 243 -0.92 -4.37 -10.84
CA ASP A 243 -1.88 -3.28 -10.64
C ASP A 243 -1.37 -2.25 -9.64
N GLN A 244 -0.77 -2.71 -8.52
CA GLN A 244 -0.15 -1.81 -7.54
C GLN A 244 0.94 -0.92 -8.16
N VAL A 245 1.85 -1.51 -8.94
CA VAL A 245 2.89 -0.75 -9.66
C VAL A 245 2.26 0.20 -10.67
N ARG A 246 1.24 -0.23 -11.41
CA ARG A 246 0.55 0.62 -12.40
C ARG A 246 -0.14 1.82 -11.76
N PHE A 247 -0.70 1.69 -10.56
CA PHE A 247 -1.31 2.83 -9.86
C PHE A 247 -0.27 3.91 -9.52
N VAL A 248 0.94 3.52 -9.10
CA VAL A 248 2.03 4.46 -8.79
C VAL A 248 2.67 5.04 -10.04
N MET A 249 2.88 4.21 -11.06
CA MET A 249 3.50 4.63 -12.33
C MET A 249 2.51 5.29 -13.31
N ALA A 250 1.28 5.58 -12.88
CA ALA A 250 0.22 6.13 -13.74
C ALA A 250 0.03 5.35 -15.06
N GLY A 251 0.18 4.02 -15.02
CA GLY A 251 0.03 3.14 -16.18
C GLY A 251 1.18 3.13 -17.18
N THR A 252 2.24 3.92 -16.98
CA THR A 252 3.42 3.98 -17.90
C THR A 252 4.30 2.73 -17.84
N LEU A 253 4.15 1.92 -16.78
CA LEU A 253 4.93 0.70 -16.58
C LEU A 253 4.04 -0.53 -16.49
N THR A 254 3.93 -1.21 -17.62
CA THR A 254 3.68 -2.65 -17.60
C THR A 254 5.03 -3.34 -17.49
N VAL A 255 5.17 -4.25 -16.51
CA VAL A 255 6.24 -5.25 -16.34
C VAL A 255 7.16 -4.99 -15.14
N LEU A 256 6.79 -5.58 -14.00
CA LEU A 256 7.73 -6.14 -13.02
C LEU A 256 8.60 -7.15 -13.78
N ASN A 257 9.91 -6.89 -13.86
CA ASN A 257 10.96 -7.79 -14.37
C ASN A 257 10.49 -8.87 -15.35
N GLU A 258 10.38 -8.55 -16.64
CA GLU A 258 10.66 -9.59 -17.63
C GLU A 258 12.16 -9.80 -17.59
N SER A 259 12.58 -10.84 -16.86
CA SER A 259 13.91 -11.42 -16.96
C SER A 259 14.15 -11.78 -18.42
N GLY A 260 14.77 -10.86 -19.17
CA GLY A 260 15.03 -11.02 -20.61
C GLY A 260 15.29 -9.73 -21.39
N SER A 261 14.94 -8.55 -20.87
CA SER A 261 15.09 -7.29 -21.61
C SER A 261 16.31 -6.49 -21.15
N GLY A 262 17.30 -6.35 -22.03
CA GLY A 262 18.60 -5.71 -21.76
C GLY A 262 18.54 -4.22 -21.38
N THR A 263 19.72 -3.58 -21.37
CA THR A 263 19.99 -2.19 -20.94
C THR A 263 19.00 -1.11 -21.42
N LEU A 264 18.28 -1.33 -22.52
CA LEU A 264 17.26 -0.43 -23.07
C LEU A 264 15.99 -0.33 -22.20
N ALA A 265 15.61 -1.38 -21.47
CA ALA A 265 14.48 -1.32 -20.55
C ALA A 265 14.78 -0.42 -19.34
N GLY A 266 15.99 -0.49 -18.79
CA GLY A 266 16.40 0.29 -17.61
C GLY A 266 16.29 1.81 -17.79
N SER A 267 16.62 2.32 -18.98
CA SER A 267 16.47 3.74 -19.31
C SER A 267 15.00 4.17 -19.32
N ALA A 268 14.13 3.38 -19.97
CA ALA A 268 12.69 3.67 -20.04
C ALA A 268 12.01 3.64 -18.66
N HIS A 269 12.46 2.75 -17.76
CA HIS A 269 12.02 2.73 -16.36
C HIS A 269 12.39 4.03 -15.62
N THR A 270 13.62 4.49 -15.82
CA THR A 270 14.15 5.70 -15.17
C THR A 270 13.42 6.95 -15.68
N ASP A 271 13.20 7.06 -16.99
CA ASP A 271 12.50 8.19 -17.60
C ASP A 271 11.04 8.29 -17.15
N SER A 272 10.35 7.13 -17.09
CA SER A 272 8.96 7.06 -16.61
C SER A 272 8.88 7.45 -15.13
N TRP A 273 9.80 6.95 -14.29
CA TRP A 273 9.88 7.35 -12.88
C TRP A 273 10.12 8.84 -12.72
N ASN A 274 11.09 9.39 -13.44
CA ASN A 274 11.41 10.83 -13.38
C ASN A 274 10.24 11.69 -13.83
N SER A 275 9.46 11.25 -14.83
CA SER A 275 8.24 11.94 -15.25
C SER A 275 7.18 11.97 -14.14
N VAL A 276 6.94 10.84 -13.45
CA VAL A 276 6.02 10.77 -12.32
C VAL A 276 6.50 11.68 -11.19
N VAL A 277 7.77 11.58 -10.79
CA VAL A 277 8.36 12.40 -9.73
C VAL A 277 8.26 13.89 -10.08
N SER A 278 8.57 14.27 -11.32
CA SER A 278 8.46 15.66 -11.79
C SER A 278 7.03 16.17 -11.70
N ALA A 279 6.02 15.37 -12.07
CA ALA A 279 4.61 15.74 -11.95
C ALA A 279 4.14 15.87 -10.48
N VAL A 280 4.76 15.16 -9.55
CA VAL A 280 4.51 15.35 -8.11
C VAL A 280 5.22 16.62 -7.63
N CYS A 281 6.47 16.84 -8.02
CA CYS A 281 7.24 18.03 -7.64
C CYS A 281 6.58 19.32 -8.13
N SER A 282 5.98 19.32 -9.32
CA SER A 282 5.24 20.48 -9.84
C SER A 282 3.97 20.82 -9.06
N LYS A 283 3.52 19.95 -8.15
CA LYS A 283 2.40 20.23 -7.23
C LYS A 283 2.89 20.68 -5.84
N VAL A 284 4.14 20.36 -5.52
CA VAL A 284 4.79 20.74 -4.26
C VAL A 284 5.37 22.15 -4.37
N ALA A 285 5.91 22.50 -5.54
CA ALA A 285 6.40 23.83 -5.89
C ALA A 285 5.25 24.80 -6.18
#